data_AF-A0A8S9KY47-F1
#
_entry.id   AF-A0A8S9KY47-F1
#
_cell.length_a   1.000
_cell.length_b   1.000
_cell.length_c   1.000
_cell.angle_alpha   90.00
_cell.angle_beta   90.00
_cell.angle_gamma   90.00
#
_symmetry.space_group_name_H-M   'P 1'
#
loop_
_entity.id
_entity.type
_entity.pdbx_description
1 polymer ?
#
loop_
_entity_poly.entity_id
_entity_poly.type
_entity_poly.pdbx_seq_one_letter_code
_entity_poly.pdbx_strand_id
1 'polypeptide(L)'
;MLLEILHWYFKEKLEELSAIMNEDDTQQQLDTDGMDLDDKLRSKNGEMDVDQGFSRHDELVKNIGKVVRDLRSIGFTSMAENAYASAIFLLLKAKVHDLAGDDYRTSVLGPIKEWIQTVPLQFLNALLSFLGDSVRYDTTPSGLTSPLACCPSPSFSKMVTPSQGIVRWKLRLEYFAYETLQDLRIAKLFEIIVDYPESSPAIEDLKQCLEYTGQHSKLVESFISSLKYRLLTAGASTNDILHQYVSTIKALRAIDPAGVFLEAVGEPIRDYLRGRKDTIKCVVTMLTDGSGGNANGSGNPGDSLLEELMRDEESQENVGFDDDFHTDDKQAWINASRWEPDPVEADPLKGSLSQRKVDILGMLVDIIGSKEQLVNEYRVMLAEKLLNKTDYDIDTEIRTVELLKAILHSFSSL
;
A
#
# COMPACT_ATOMS: atom_id res chain seq x y z
N MET A 1 -6.39 13.25 37.29
CA MET A 1 -5.66 14.50 37.57
C MET A 1 -4.16 14.39 37.28
N LEU A 2 -3.32 13.76 38.12
CA LEU A 2 -1.85 13.74 37.87
C LEU A 2 -1.45 13.05 36.55
N LEU A 3 -2.06 11.90 36.24
CA LEU A 3 -1.82 11.18 34.98
C LEU A 3 -2.21 12.01 33.75
N GLU A 4 -3.34 12.71 33.81
CA GLU A 4 -3.81 13.58 32.72
C GLU A 4 -2.85 14.76 32.50
N ILE A 5 -2.35 15.37 33.58
CA ILE A 5 -1.35 16.44 33.50
C ILE A 5 -0.07 15.92 32.85
N LEU A 6 0.38 14.72 33.20
CA LEU A 6 1.56 14.10 32.58
C LEU A 6 1.33 13.81 31.10
N HIS A 7 0.16 13.29 30.72
CA HIS A 7 -0.19 13.07 29.31
C HIS A 7 -0.12 14.38 28.51
N TRP A 8 -0.71 15.45 29.02
CA TRP A 8 -0.64 16.78 28.38
C TRP A 8 0.79 17.29 28.29
N TYR A 9 1.56 17.19 29.38
CA TYR A 9 2.97 17.62 29.40
C TYR A 9 3.82 16.91 28.35
N PHE A 10 3.79 15.57 28.31
CA PHE A 10 4.59 14.82 27.35
C PHE A 10 4.10 15.01 25.91
N LYS A 11 2.79 15.18 25.70
CA LYS A 11 2.23 15.51 24.39
C LYS A 11 2.81 16.84 23.86
N GLU A 12 2.64 17.92 24.62
CA GLU A 12 3.11 19.26 24.22
C GLU A 12 4.62 19.27 23.96
N LYS A 13 5.40 18.58 24.81
CA LYS A 13 6.85 18.51 24.67
C LYS A 13 7.33 17.70 23.48
N LEU A 14 6.62 16.64 23.11
CA LEU A 14 6.94 15.85 21.92
C LEU A 14 6.44 16.53 20.63
N GLU A 15 5.36 17.32 20.69
CA GLU A 15 4.94 18.21 19.59
C GLU A 15 6.00 19.28 19.32
N GLU A 16 6.52 19.92 20.37
CA GLU A 16 7.63 20.87 20.29
C GLU A 16 8.89 20.21 19.68
N LEU A 17 9.21 18.99 20.11
CA LEU A 17 10.34 18.23 19.56
C LEU A 17 10.14 17.90 18.08
N SER A 18 8.95 17.46 17.69
CA SER A 18 8.66 17.19 16.27
C SER A 18 8.69 18.45 15.42
N ALA A 19 8.26 19.61 15.94
CA ALA A 19 8.28 20.87 15.21
C ALA A 19 9.73 21.32 14.92
N ILE A 20 10.62 21.23 15.90
CA ILE A 20 12.05 21.56 15.73
C ILE A 20 12.67 20.70 14.63
N MET A 21 12.35 19.40 14.60
CA MET A 21 12.89 18.49 13.59
C MET A 21 12.35 18.77 12.17
N ASN A 22 11.09 19.19 12.04
CA ASN A 22 10.54 19.56 10.74
C ASN A 22 11.17 20.87 10.20
N GLU A 23 11.52 21.82 11.08
CA GLU A 23 12.18 23.08 10.69
C GLU A 23 13.56 22.81 10.06
N ASP A 24 14.35 21.89 10.65
CA ASP A 24 15.66 21.49 10.13
C ASP A 24 15.58 20.80 8.75
N ASP A 25 14.54 20.00 8.49
CA ASP A 25 14.32 19.35 7.18
C ASP A 25 13.94 20.36 6.09
N THR A 26 13.04 21.32 6.37
CA THR A 26 12.67 22.37 5.41
C THR A 26 13.83 23.26 5.01
N GLN A 27 14.77 23.52 5.93
CA GLN A 27 15.94 24.34 5.65
C GLN A 27 16.92 23.61 4.70
N GLN A 28 17.08 22.30 4.84
CA GLN A 28 17.94 21.49 3.96
C GLN A 28 17.35 21.27 2.57
N GLN A 29 16.02 21.19 2.45
CA GLN A 29 15.35 20.97 1.17
C GLN A 29 15.39 22.23 0.27
N LEU A 30 15.32 23.43 0.86
CA LEU A 30 15.48 24.71 0.15
C LEU A 30 16.90 24.93 -0.40
N ASP A 31 17.93 24.39 0.26
CA ASP A 31 19.31 24.47 -0.21
C ASP A 31 19.61 23.51 -1.37
N THR A 32 18.77 22.48 -1.57
CA THR A 32 19.00 21.44 -2.59
C THR A 32 18.37 21.77 -3.94
N ASP A 33 17.23 22.48 -3.97
CA ASP A 33 16.55 22.87 -5.22
C ASP A 33 17.06 24.20 -5.83
N GLY A 34 18.08 24.82 -5.21
CA GLY A 34 18.57 26.16 -5.53
C GLY A 34 19.86 26.24 -6.37
N MET A 35 20.29 25.18 -7.06
CA MET A 35 21.51 25.23 -7.88
C MET A 35 21.24 25.06 -9.38
N ASP A 36 20.89 26.16 -10.06
CA ASP A 36 21.33 26.39 -11.43
C ASP A 36 21.63 27.88 -11.72
N LEU A 37 22.76 28.09 -12.40
CA LEU A 37 23.33 29.31 -13.03
C LEU A 37 24.08 30.40 -12.21
N ASP A 38 25.42 30.28 -12.30
CA ASP A 38 26.48 31.29 -12.56
C ASP A 38 26.76 32.53 -11.67
N ASP A 39 27.95 32.42 -11.06
CA ASP A 39 29.10 33.35 -11.01
C ASP A 39 29.13 34.62 -10.11
N LYS A 40 30.24 34.64 -9.34
CA LYS A 40 30.99 35.77 -8.75
C LYS A 40 30.49 36.56 -7.52
N LEU A 41 31.32 36.40 -6.48
CA LEU A 41 31.75 37.39 -5.47
C LEU A 41 30.71 37.88 -4.46
N ARG A 42 30.60 37.16 -3.34
CA ARG A 42 30.57 37.80 -2.02
C ARG A 42 30.97 36.85 -0.87
N SER A 43 32.24 36.87 -0.47
CA SER A 43 32.60 36.48 0.91
C SER A 43 32.09 37.56 1.87
N LYS A 44 31.11 37.22 2.71
CA LYS A 44 31.06 37.63 4.13
C LYS A 44 29.83 37.06 4.84
N ASN A 45 30.14 36.25 5.85
CA ASN A 45 29.39 35.99 7.09
C ASN A 45 28.03 35.28 6.96
N GLY A 46 28.06 33.98 7.23
CA GLY A 46 26.91 33.12 7.48
C GLY A 46 27.39 31.85 8.17
N GLU A 47 28.01 32.02 9.34
CA GLU A 47 28.33 30.92 10.25
C GLU A 47 27.34 31.06 11.42
N MET A 48 26.75 29.94 11.85
CA MET A 48 25.80 29.76 12.97
C MET A 48 24.30 29.90 12.63
N ASP A 49 23.65 28.81 12.21
CA ASP A 49 22.21 28.60 12.50
C ASP A 49 21.89 27.11 12.71
N VAL A 50 22.59 26.19 12.03
CA VAL A 50 22.41 24.73 12.24
C VAL A 50 22.74 24.30 13.68
N ASP A 51 23.70 24.96 14.34
CA ASP A 51 24.12 24.62 15.71
C ASP A 51 23.05 25.02 16.77
N GLN A 52 22.13 25.93 16.43
CA GLN A 52 21.11 26.42 17.36
C GLN A 52 19.92 25.45 17.48
N GLY A 53 19.52 24.77 16.41
CA GLY A 53 18.45 23.76 16.39
C GLY A 53 18.80 22.52 17.23
N PHE A 54 19.98 21.93 16.97
CA PHE A 54 20.51 20.79 17.74
C PHE A 54 20.67 21.11 19.23
N SER A 55 21.12 22.33 19.57
CA SER A 55 21.25 22.78 20.97
C SER A 55 19.90 22.82 21.70
N ARG A 56 18.84 23.30 21.03
CA ARG A 56 17.47 23.34 21.58
C ARG A 56 16.86 21.96 21.77
N HIS A 57 17.07 21.06 20.81
CA HIS A 57 16.65 19.65 20.92
C HIS A 57 17.27 18.97 22.15
N ASP A 58 18.59 19.09 22.32
CA ASP A 58 19.31 18.47 23.43
C ASP A 58 18.89 19.04 24.79
N GLU A 59 18.63 20.34 24.87
CA GLU A 59 18.15 20.97 26.09
C GLU A 59 16.73 20.51 26.46
N LEU A 60 15.83 20.41 25.47
CA LEU A 60 14.46 19.92 25.65
C LEU A 60 14.47 18.48 26.17
N VAL A 61 15.23 17.59 25.54
CA VAL A 61 15.32 16.19 25.98
C VAL A 61 15.95 16.07 27.37
N LYS A 62 16.94 16.89 27.72
CA LYS A 62 17.50 16.94 29.08
C LYS A 62 16.45 17.37 30.10
N ASN A 63 15.60 18.34 29.78
CA ASN A 63 14.53 18.80 30.68
C ASN A 63 13.47 17.72 30.88
N ILE A 64 13.05 17.05 29.80
CA ILE A 64 12.14 15.90 29.88
C ILE A 64 12.79 14.77 30.71
N GLY A 65 14.07 14.49 30.47
CA GLY A 65 14.85 13.50 31.21
C GLY A 65 14.91 13.77 32.72
N LYS A 66 15.07 15.04 33.14
CA LYS A 66 15.03 15.43 34.57
C LYS A 66 13.67 15.09 35.18
N VAL A 67 12.58 15.46 34.50
CA VAL A 67 11.20 15.15 34.98
C VAL A 67 10.99 13.64 35.11
N VAL A 68 11.41 12.85 34.12
CA VAL A 68 11.31 11.38 34.17
C VAL A 68 12.14 10.80 35.30
N ARG A 69 13.36 11.32 35.52
CA ARG A 69 14.24 10.91 36.63
C ARG A 69 13.62 11.21 38.00
N ASP A 70 13.04 12.40 38.16
CA ASP A 70 12.41 12.81 39.42
C ASP A 70 11.17 11.97 39.70
N LEU A 71 10.33 11.72 38.69
CA LEU A 71 9.18 10.82 38.80
C LEU A 71 9.61 9.38 39.17
N ARG A 72 10.70 8.88 38.58
CA ARG A 72 11.28 7.58 38.92
C ARG A 72 11.79 7.55 40.37
N SER A 73 12.38 8.65 40.84
CA SER A 73 12.91 8.74 42.21
C SER A 73 11.81 8.70 43.28
N ILE A 74 10.61 9.18 42.94
CA ILE A 74 9.43 9.19 43.83
C ILE A 74 8.62 7.87 43.71
N GLY A 75 8.99 6.98 42.78
CA GLY A 75 8.33 5.69 42.57
C GLY A 75 7.21 5.67 41.51
N PHE A 76 7.04 6.75 40.74
CA PHE A 76 6.04 6.88 39.67
C PHE A 76 6.55 6.44 38.30
N THR A 77 7.49 5.49 38.25
CA THR A 77 8.14 5.04 37.00
C THR A 77 7.13 4.58 35.96
N SER A 78 6.24 3.64 36.31
CA SER A 78 5.24 3.11 35.37
C SER A 78 4.29 4.19 34.85
N MET A 79 3.95 5.18 35.68
CA MET A 79 3.07 6.27 35.30
C MET A 79 3.75 7.21 34.29
N ALA A 80 5.02 7.55 34.51
CA ALA A 80 5.82 8.34 33.56
C ALA A 80 6.01 7.58 32.24
N GLU A 81 6.31 6.28 32.31
CA GLU A 81 6.51 5.41 31.14
C GLU A 81 5.26 5.28 30.29
N ASN A 82 4.11 5.07 30.92
CA ASN A 82 2.83 5.06 30.22
C ASN A 82 2.49 6.41 29.61
N ALA A 83 2.82 7.52 30.29
CA ALA A 83 2.47 8.86 29.83
C ALA A 83 3.24 9.26 28.56
N TYR A 84 4.57 9.12 28.53
CA TYR A 84 5.31 9.41 27.31
C TYR A 84 5.03 8.39 26.21
N ALA A 85 4.79 7.11 26.54
CA ALA A 85 4.41 6.10 25.57
C ALA A 85 3.10 6.49 24.86
N SER A 86 2.08 6.85 25.64
CA SER A 86 0.79 7.30 25.10
C SER A 86 0.93 8.54 24.22
N ALA A 87 1.80 9.49 24.60
CA ALA A 87 2.05 10.69 23.81
C ALA A 87 2.74 10.36 22.47
N ILE A 88 3.73 9.46 22.47
CA ILE A 88 4.41 8.99 21.25
C ILE A 88 3.40 8.33 20.29
N PHE A 89 2.58 7.40 20.78
CA PHE A 89 1.59 6.71 19.94
C PHE A 89 0.52 7.68 19.41
N LEU A 90 0.09 8.65 20.21
CA LEU A 90 -0.87 9.67 19.76
C LEU A 90 -0.29 10.54 18.64
N LEU A 91 0.98 10.95 18.78
CA LEU A 91 1.66 11.74 17.76
C LEU A 91 1.93 10.96 16.49
N LEU A 92 2.36 9.70 16.63
CA LEU A 92 2.53 8.82 15.48
C LEU A 92 1.21 8.62 14.74
N LYS A 93 0.11 8.41 15.48
CA LYS A 93 -1.23 8.33 14.87
C LYS A 93 -1.57 9.60 14.11
N ALA A 94 -1.40 10.78 14.71
CA ALA A 94 -1.66 12.06 14.04
C ALA A 94 -0.80 12.22 12.78
N LYS A 95 0.50 11.93 12.85
CA LYS A 95 1.40 11.99 11.71
C LYS A 95 1.00 11.04 10.58
N VAL A 96 0.59 9.81 10.91
CA VAL A 96 0.08 8.86 9.92
C VAL A 96 -1.20 9.39 9.27
N HIS A 97 -2.13 9.97 10.03
CA HIS A 97 -3.33 10.59 9.46
C HIS A 97 -3.01 11.77 8.52
N ASP A 98 -2.08 12.64 8.92
CA ASP A 98 -1.69 13.81 8.13
C ASP A 98 -1.01 13.41 6.81
N LEU A 99 -0.13 12.41 6.86
CA LEU A 99 0.53 11.88 5.67
C LEU A 99 -0.40 11.04 4.79
N ALA A 100 -1.33 10.29 5.39
CA ALA A 100 -2.17 9.35 4.67
C ALA A 100 -3.10 10.06 3.68
N GLY A 101 -3.58 11.27 3.98
CA GLY A 101 -4.36 12.13 3.08
C GLY A 101 -5.45 11.42 2.25
N ASP A 102 -5.91 12.10 1.20
CA ASP A 102 -6.74 11.52 0.13
C ASP A 102 -5.97 11.51 -1.22
N ASP A 103 -4.65 11.77 -1.20
CA ASP A 103 -3.78 11.60 -2.37
C ASP A 103 -3.14 10.22 -2.34
N TYR A 104 -3.46 9.39 -3.34
CA TYR A 104 -3.03 7.99 -3.44
C TYR A 104 -1.87 7.79 -4.42
N ARG A 105 -1.40 8.87 -5.08
CA ARG A 105 -0.34 8.82 -6.09
C ARG A 105 1.07 8.76 -5.51
N THR A 106 1.21 8.87 -4.19
CA THR A 106 2.50 8.86 -3.50
C THR A 106 2.50 7.81 -2.40
N SER A 107 3.65 7.16 -2.20
CA SER A 107 3.86 6.23 -1.09
C SER A 107 4.15 7.01 0.19
N VAL A 108 3.49 6.63 1.28
CA VAL A 108 3.58 7.30 2.58
C VAL A 108 4.34 6.47 3.60
N LEU A 109 4.56 5.17 3.35
CA LEU A 109 5.31 4.30 4.26
C LEU A 109 6.76 4.72 4.48
N GLY A 110 7.45 5.18 3.43
CA GLY A 110 8.81 5.71 3.53
C GLY A 110 8.91 6.89 4.52
N PRO A 111 8.17 7.98 4.27
CA PRO A 111 8.09 9.11 5.19
C PRO A 111 7.70 8.74 6.64
N ILE A 112 6.79 7.78 6.82
CA ILE A 112 6.41 7.30 8.16
C ILE A 112 7.59 6.61 8.87
N LYS A 113 8.31 5.72 8.18
CA LYS A 113 9.49 5.03 8.74
C LYS A 113 10.58 6.02 9.13
N GLU A 114 10.85 6.98 8.26
CA GLU A 114 11.82 8.04 8.51
C GLU A 114 11.42 8.86 9.73
N TRP A 115 10.17 9.31 9.80
CA TRP A 115 9.66 10.05 10.96
C TRP A 115 9.77 9.25 12.26
N ILE A 116 9.53 7.93 12.24
CA ILE A 116 9.74 7.06 13.41
C ILE A 116 11.23 7.01 13.82
N GLN A 117 12.16 6.99 12.87
CA GLN A 117 13.59 7.03 13.19
C GLN A 117 14.00 8.38 13.77
N THR A 118 13.51 9.47 13.18
CA THR A 118 13.94 10.83 13.52
C THR A 118 13.35 11.28 14.85
N VAL A 119 12.04 11.16 15.06
CA VAL A 119 11.39 11.76 16.24
C VAL A 119 11.36 10.81 17.45
N PRO A 120 10.54 9.74 17.47
CA PRO A 120 10.37 8.96 18.69
C PRO A 120 11.59 8.11 19.04
N LEU A 121 12.33 7.57 18.07
CA LEU A 121 13.51 6.76 18.37
C LEU A 121 14.71 7.60 18.83
N GLN A 122 14.95 8.79 18.26
CA GLN A 122 15.98 9.69 18.80
C GLN A 122 15.62 10.17 20.20
N PHE A 123 14.35 10.57 20.43
CA PHE A 123 13.86 10.93 21.75
C PHE A 123 14.10 9.80 22.77
N LEU A 124 13.72 8.57 22.44
CA LEU A 124 13.92 7.42 23.32
C LEU A 124 15.41 7.13 23.56
N ASN A 125 16.27 7.25 22.55
CA ASN A 125 17.72 7.05 22.69
C ASN A 125 18.36 8.09 23.62
N ALA A 126 17.98 9.35 23.47
CA ALA A 126 18.50 10.43 24.28
C ALA A 126 17.95 10.37 25.72
N LEU A 127 16.67 10.02 25.90
CA LEU A 127 16.07 9.79 27.22
C LEU A 127 16.77 8.62 27.95
N LEU A 128 17.01 7.50 27.26
CA LEU A 128 17.68 6.34 27.85
C LEU A 128 19.15 6.63 28.18
N SER A 129 19.86 7.37 27.32
CA SER A 129 21.24 7.81 27.61
C SER A 129 21.28 8.68 28.87
N PHE A 130 20.36 9.65 28.98
CA PHE A 130 20.26 10.54 30.15
C PHE A 130 19.90 9.81 31.46
N LEU A 131 19.11 8.74 31.37
CA LEU A 131 18.73 7.91 32.50
C LEU A 131 19.81 6.86 32.84
N GLY A 132 20.60 6.41 31.86
CA GLY A 132 21.71 5.47 32.02
C GLY A 132 22.95 6.07 32.68
N ASP A 133 23.15 7.38 32.54
CA ASP A 133 24.24 8.11 33.22
C ASP A 133 24.04 8.26 34.74
N SER A 134 22.92 7.81 35.32
CA SER A 134 22.79 7.72 36.77
C SER A 134 23.26 6.34 37.28
N VAL A 135 24.58 6.16 37.36
CA VAL A 135 25.17 5.04 38.10
C VAL A 135 24.73 5.16 39.57
N ARG A 136 23.80 4.30 40.00
CA ARG A 136 23.59 4.00 41.42
C ARG A 136 24.37 2.74 41.74
N TYR A 137 25.43 2.88 42.52
CA TYR A 137 25.92 1.78 43.35
C TYR A 137 24.84 1.55 44.40
N ASP A 138 24.12 0.43 44.32
CA ASP A 138 23.87 -0.47 45.45
C ASP A 138 22.65 -1.40 45.24
N THR A 139 22.90 -2.68 45.55
CA THR A 139 21.98 -3.66 46.18
C THR A 139 21.10 -4.57 45.29
N THR A 140 21.57 -5.84 45.23
CA THR A 140 20.90 -7.17 45.33
C THR A 140 19.55 -7.45 44.62
N PRO A 141 19.45 -8.54 43.84
CA PRO A 141 18.28 -8.82 43.01
C PRO A 141 17.21 -9.60 43.79
N SER A 142 15.95 -9.15 43.75
CA SER A 142 14.81 -10.02 44.07
C SER A 142 13.56 -9.60 43.32
N GLY A 143 12.97 -10.59 42.63
CA GLY A 143 11.52 -10.78 42.50
C GLY A 143 10.74 -9.87 41.55
N LEU A 144 10.38 -10.45 40.40
CA LEU A 144 9.26 -10.07 39.52
C LEU A 144 9.39 -8.71 38.80
N THR A 145 10.25 -8.69 37.79
CA THR A 145 10.36 -7.58 36.84
C THR A 145 9.29 -7.66 35.75
N SER A 146 8.53 -6.57 35.62
CA SER A 146 7.64 -6.25 34.50
C SER A 146 8.33 -6.45 33.14
N PRO A 147 7.62 -6.84 32.04
CA PRO A 147 8.21 -7.06 30.71
C PRO A 147 8.83 -5.81 30.04
N LEU A 148 8.88 -4.67 30.75
CA LEU A 148 9.50 -3.42 30.32
C LEU A 148 10.75 -3.02 31.14
N ALA A 149 11.21 -3.84 32.08
CA ALA A 149 12.38 -3.49 32.89
C ALA A 149 13.69 -3.57 32.06
N CYS A 150 14.30 -2.42 31.78
CA CYS A 150 15.70 -2.33 31.37
C CYS A 150 16.59 -2.62 32.59
N CYS A 151 17.30 -3.76 32.59
CA CYS A 151 18.49 -3.95 33.41
C CYS A 151 19.68 -4.24 32.47
N PRO A 152 20.75 -3.44 32.49
CA PRO A 152 21.99 -3.79 31.82
C PRO A 152 22.71 -4.87 32.64
N SER A 153 22.91 -6.05 32.05
CA SER A 153 23.93 -6.99 32.54
C SER A 153 25.32 -6.41 32.24
N PRO A 154 26.31 -6.48 33.14
CA PRO A 154 27.64 -5.96 32.88
C PRO A 154 28.42 -7.00 32.07
N SER A 155 28.28 -6.94 30.75
CA SER A 155 29.13 -7.70 29.83
C SER A 155 29.91 -6.71 28.99
N PHE A 156 31.21 -6.61 29.28
CA PHE A 156 32.18 -5.90 28.46
C PHE A 156 32.12 -6.39 27.01
N SER A 157 31.61 -5.54 26.10
CA SER A 157 32.00 -5.55 24.69
C SER A 157 31.65 -4.20 24.10
N LYS A 158 32.69 -3.50 23.63
CA LYS A 158 32.61 -2.22 22.93
C LYS A 158 32.18 -2.50 21.49
N MET A 159 30.89 -2.75 21.31
CA MET A 159 30.23 -2.77 20.01
C MET A 159 28.86 -2.11 20.21
N VAL A 160 28.59 -1.04 19.45
CA VAL A 160 27.35 -0.26 19.52
C VAL A 160 26.21 -1.11 18.96
N THR A 161 25.73 -2.06 19.75
CA THR A 161 24.45 -2.73 19.49
C THR A 161 23.35 -1.84 20.07
N PRO A 162 22.30 -1.49 19.30
CA PRO A 162 21.18 -0.75 19.87
C PRO A 162 20.60 -1.55 21.04
N SER A 163 20.32 -0.87 22.15
CA SER A 163 19.77 -1.56 23.33
C SER A 163 18.53 -2.34 22.91
N GLN A 164 18.36 -3.58 23.43
CA GLN A 164 17.22 -4.43 23.05
C GLN A 164 15.85 -3.75 23.22
N GLY A 165 15.76 -2.76 24.12
CA GLY A 165 14.57 -1.92 24.31
C GLY A 165 14.24 -1.05 23.10
N ILE A 166 15.23 -0.41 22.47
CA ILE A 166 15.03 0.48 21.31
C ILE A 166 14.51 -0.34 20.11
N VAL A 167 15.07 -1.53 19.90
CA VAL A 167 14.61 -2.44 18.83
C VAL A 167 13.14 -2.84 19.04
N ARG A 168 12.75 -3.16 20.27
CA ARG A 168 11.35 -3.47 20.60
C ARG A 168 10.43 -2.27 20.40
N TRP A 169 10.88 -1.06 20.75
CA TRP A 169 10.13 0.17 20.50
C TRP A 169 9.94 0.41 19.01
N LYS A 170 11.01 0.29 18.21
CA LYS A 170 10.94 0.39 16.75
C LYS A 170 9.87 -0.54 16.17
N LEU A 171 9.92 -1.83 16.50
CA LEU A 171 8.94 -2.81 16.01
C LEU A 171 7.50 -2.47 16.42
N ARG A 172 7.28 -2.01 17.66
CA ARG A 172 5.94 -1.62 18.14
C ARG A 172 5.40 -0.39 17.42
N LEU A 173 6.26 0.61 17.19
CA LEU A 173 5.89 1.83 16.48
C LEU A 173 5.62 1.55 15.01
N GLU A 174 6.46 0.75 14.36
CA GLU A 174 6.24 0.31 12.98
C GLU A 174 4.93 -0.47 12.85
N TYR A 175 4.68 -1.47 13.71
CA TYR A 175 3.41 -2.21 13.72
C TYR A 175 2.21 -1.29 13.88
N PHE A 176 2.25 -0.39 14.87
CA PHE A 176 1.15 0.54 15.12
C PHE A 176 0.91 1.49 13.95
N ALA A 177 1.97 2.00 13.33
CA ALA A 177 1.86 2.87 12.17
C ALA A 177 1.25 2.14 10.96
N TYR A 178 1.69 0.91 10.72
CA TYR A 178 1.21 0.08 9.63
C TYR A 178 -0.24 -0.33 9.83
N GLU A 179 -0.62 -0.76 11.03
CA GLU A 179 -2.01 -1.06 11.39
C GLU A 179 -2.91 0.17 11.21
N THR A 180 -2.44 1.35 11.65
CA THR A 180 -3.19 2.60 11.48
C THR A 180 -3.36 2.96 10.00
N LEU A 181 -2.29 2.91 9.21
CA LEU A 181 -2.34 3.23 7.77
C LEU A 181 -3.22 2.24 7.02
N GLN A 182 -3.08 0.95 7.31
CA GLN A 182 -3.89 -0.11 6.74
C GLN A 182 -5.37 0.16 6.98
N ASP A 183 -5.76 0.52 8.20
CA ASP A 183 -7.16 0.80 8.52
C ASP A 183 -7.73 1.96 7.71
N LEU A 184 -6.94 3.01 7.49
CA LEU A 184 -7.31 4.14 6.64
C LEU A 184 -7.46 3.73 5.18
N ARG A 185 -6.50 2.94 4.65
CA ARG A 185 -6.51 2.49 3.26
C ARG A 185 -7.63 1.47 3.00
N ILE A 186 -7.89 0.54 3.92
CA ILE A 186 -9.03 -0.39 3.83
C ILE A 186 -10.36 0.37 3.82
N ALA A 187 -10.51 1.40 4.65
CA ALA A 187 -11.73 2.21 4.70
C ALA A 187 -11.99 2.99 3.39
N LYS A 188 -10.93 3.32 2.65
CA LYS A 188 -10.95 4.06 1.37
C LYS A 188 -10.64 3.20 0.15
N LEU A 189 -10.59 1.88 0.30
CA LEU A 189 -10.12 0.98 -0.75
C LEU A 189 -10.96 1.06 -2.03
N PHE A 190 -12.25 1.39 -1.90
CA PHE A 190 -13.11 1.60 -3.05
C PHE A 190 -12.63 2.78 -3.90
N GLU A 191 -12.40 3.95 -3.29
CA GLU A 191 -11.86 5.13 -3.96
C GLU A 191 -10.47 4.87 -4.54
N ILE A 192 -9.60 4.22 -3.76
CA ILE A 192 -8.24 3.88 -4.21
C ILE A 192 -8.31 3.03 -5.49
N ILE A 193 -9.19 2.02 -5.56
CA ILE A 193 -9.31 1.16 -6.74
C ILE A 193 -9.96 1.90 -7.92
N VAL A 194 -10.89 2.84 -7.68
CA VAL A 194 -11.45 3.70 -8.74
C VAL A 194 -10.34 4.47 -9.45
N ASP A 195 -9.36 4.98 -8.69
CA ASP A 195 -8.24 5.78 -9.22
C ASP A 195 -7.05 4.94 -9.74
N TYR A 196 -7.16 3.61 -9.77
CA TYR A 196 -6.10 2.73 -10.28
C TYR A 196 -6.00 2.82 -11.81
N PRO A 197 -4.81 2.94 -12.43
CA PRO A 197 -3.46 2.63 -11.91
C PRO A 197 -2.69 3.78 -11.25
N GLU A 198 -3.22 5.01 -11.28
CA GLU A 198 -2.57 6.19 -10.70
C GLU A 198 -2.37 6.04 -9.17
N SER A 199 -3.27 5.32 -8.52
CA SER A 199 -3.21 4.98 -7.09
C SER A 199 -2.32 3.79 -6.74
N SER A 200 -1.51 3.26 -7.68
CA SER A 200 -0.65 2.10 -7.46
C SER A 200 0.29 2.21 -6.24
N PRO A 201 0.85 3.38 -5.86
CA PRO A 201 1.67 3.47 -4.65
C PRO A 201 0.89 3.20 -3.36
N ALA A 202 -0.38 3.62 -3.29
CA ALA A 202 -1.23 3.32 -2.14
C ALA A 202 -1.58 1.82 -2.03
N ILE A 203 -1.71 1.14 -3.18
CA ILE A 203 -1.91 -0.31 -3.24
C ILE A 203 -0.66 -1.06 -2.74
N GLU A 204 0.54 -0.62 -3.15
CA GLU A 204 1.80 -1.22 -2.69
C GLU A 204 2.05 -0.98 -1.20
N ASP A 205 1.71 0.20 -0.69
CA ASP A 205 1.76 0.48 0.75
C ASP A 205 0.80 -0.43 1.53
N LEU A 206 -0.42 -0.60 1.03
CA LEU A 206 -1.42 -1.49 1.65
C LEU A 206 -0.94 -2.94 1.67
N LYS A 207 -0.32 -3.42 0.58
CA LYS A 207 0.29 -4.74 0.52
C LYS A 207 1.34 -4.94 1.61
N GLN A 208 2.32 -4.05 1.72
CA GLN A 208 3.35 -4.11 2.76
C GLN A 208 2.74 -4.07 4.18
N CYS A 209 1.68 -3.30 4.38
CA CYS A 209 0.99 -3.28 5.67
C CYS A 209 0.33 -4.63 5.99
N LEU A 210 -0.36 -5.25 5.03
CA LEU A 210 -1.05 -6.53 5.22
C LEU A 210 -0.07 -7.70 5.45
N GLU A 211 1.07 -7.70 4.77
CA GLU A 211 2.15 -8.67 5.01
C GLU A 211 2.68 -8.57 6.44
N TYR A 212 2.72 -7.35 7.00
CA TYR A 212 3.25 -7.11 8.34
C TYR A 212 2.22 -7.36 9.45
N THR A 213 0.95 -7.02 9.24
CA THR A 213 -0.11 -7.12 10.26
C THR A 213 -0.82 -8.47 10.26
N GLY A 214 -0.89 -9.15 9.11
CA GLY A 214 -1.67 -10.38 8.90
C GLY A 214 -3.19 -10.18 8.91
N GLN A 215 -3.71 -8.95 8.82
CA GLN A 215 -5.15 -8.65 8.96
C GLN A 215 -5.94 -8.78 7.64
N HIS A 216 -5.76 -9.89 6.93
CA HIS A 216 -6.31 -10.10 5.58
C HIS A 216 -7.84 -10.17 5.55
N SER A 217 -8.47 -10.81 6.54
CA SER A 217 -9.94 -10.93 6.63
C SER A 217 -10.63 -9.58 6.74
N LYS A 218 -10.02 -8.62 7.46
CA LYS A 218 -10.54 -7.26 7.65
C LYS A 218 -10.67 -6.52 6.32
N LEU A 219 -9.69 -6.68 5.42
CA LEU A 219 -9.74 -6.11 4.07
C LEU A 219 -10.92 -6.68 3.29
N VAL A 220 -11.03 -8.01 3.25
CA VAL A 220 -12.06 -8.71 2.47
C VAL A 220 -13.47 -8.33 2.96
N GLU A 221 -13.73 -8.40 4.26
CA GLU A 221 -15.04 -8.08 4.84
C GLU A 221 -15.44 -6.62 4.63
N SER A 222 -14.51 -5.69 4.87
CA SER A 222 -14.74 -4.26 4.70
C SER A 222 -15.00 -3.92 3.24
N PHE A 223 -14.20 -4.48 2.32
CA PHE A 223 -14.31 -4.16 0.91
C PHE A 223 -15.56 -4.79 0.26
N ILE A 224 -15.91 -6.04 0.58
CA ILE A 224 -17.18 -6.64 0.16
C ILE A 224 -18.37 -5.81 0.65
N SER A 225 -18.31 -5.32 1.89
CA SER A 225 -19.35 -4.43 2.42
C SER A 225 -19.44 -3.14 1.60
N SER A 226 -18.31 -2.48 1.33
CA SER A 226 -18.26 -1.26 0.51
C SER A 226 -18.83 -1.47 -0.89
N LEU A 227 -18.48 -2.56 -1.57
CA LEU A 227 -19.02 -2.93 -2.88
C LEU A 227 -20.54 -3.10 -2.85
N LYS A 228 -21.07 -3.82 -1.86
CA LYS A 228 -22.53 -4.03 -1.72
C LYS A 228 -23.30 -2.74 -1.50
N TYR A 229 -22.77 -1.83 -0.68
CA TYR A 229 -23.47 -0.57 -0.36
C TYR A 229 -23.36 0.47 -1.48
N ARG A 230 -22.27 0.49 -2.24
CA ARG A 230 -21.97 1.59 -3.18
C ARG A 230 -22.13 1.22 -4.64
N LEU A 231 -21.75 0.00 -5.03
CA LEU A 231 -21.65 -0.41 -6.43
C LEU A 231 -22.73 -1.41 -6.84
N LEU A 232 -22.98 -2.44 -6.02
CA LEU A 232 -23.89 -3.54 -6.34
C LEU A 232 -25.34 -3.18 -6.02
N THR A 233 -25.79 -2.05 -6.57
CA THR A 233 -27.14 -1.50 -6.40
C THR A 233 -27.83 -1.37 -7.76
N ALA A 234 -29.16 -1.36 -7.77
CA ALA A 234 -29.94 -1.29 -9.00
C ALA A 234 -29.73 0.02 -9.77
N GLY A 235 -29.23 1.07 -9.11
CA GLY A 235 -28.96 2.38 -9.72
C GLY A 235 -27.62 2.47 -10.46
N ALA A 236 -26.67 1.57 -10.19
CA ALA A 236 -25.38 1.57 -10.89
C ALA A 236 -25.51 1.03 -12.32
N SER A 237 -24.80 1.63 -13.26
CA SER A 237 -24.78 1.15 -14.64
C SER A 237 -23.94 -0.13 -14.74
N THR A 238 -24.27 -1.01 -15.70
CA THR A 238 -23.53 -2.26 -15.91
C THR A 238 -22.09 -1.99 -16.32
N ASN A 239 -21.86 -0.93 -17.09
CA ASN A 239 -20.51 -0.50 -17.48
C ASN A 239 -19.68 -0.08 -16.28
N ASP A 240 -20.22 0.73 -15.36
CA ASP A 240 -19.47 1.18 -14.18
C ASP A 240 -19.08 -0.01 -13.28
N ILE A 241 -19.98 -0.99 -13.13
CA ILE A 241 -19.71 -2.21 -12.36
C ILE A 241 -18.59 -3.03 -13.02
N LEU A 242 -18.62 -3.16 -14.35
CA LEU A 242 -17.59 -3.89 -15.10
C LEU A 242 -16.23 -3.18 -15.04
N HIS A 243 -16.19 -1.85 -15.23
CA HIS A 243 -14.95 -1.08 -15.10
C HIS A 243 -14.37 -1.20 -13.69
N GLN A 244 -15.20 -1.04 -12.66
CA GLN A 244 -14.76 -1.24 -11.28
C GLN A 244 -14.28 -2.67 -11.03
N TYR A 245 -14.90 -3.68 -11.66
CA TYR A 245 -14.47 -5.07 -11.55
C TYR A 245 -13.08 -5.28 -12.17
N VAL A 246 -12.82 -4.74 -13.35
CA VAL A 246 -11.50 -4.79 -14.00
C VAL A 246 -10.45 -4.10 -13.14
N SER A 247 -10.70 -2.89 -12.64
CA SER A 247 -9.78 -2.19 -11.73
C SER A 247 -9.56 -2.97 -10.43
N THR A 248 -10.62 -3.61 -9.90
CA THR A 248 -10.52 -4.48 -8.72
C THR A 248 -9.63 -5.68 -8.97
N ILE A 249 -9.75 -6.33 -10.14
CA ILE A 249 -8.88 -7.45 -10.52
C ILE A 249 -7.42 -6.98 -10.55
N LYS A 250 -7.13 -5.89 -11.27
CA LYS A 250 -5.76 -5.37 -11.41
C LYS A 250 -5.15 -4.98 -10.05
N ALA A 251 -5.89 -4.23 -9.22
CA ALA A 251 -5.43 -3.78 -7.92
C ALA A 251 -5.25 -4.93 -6.92
N LEU A 252 -6.20 -5.87 -6.83
CA LEU A 252 -6.09 -7.00 -5.89
C LEU A 252 -4.99 -8.00 -6.29
N ARG A 253 -4.71 -8.17 -7.59
CA ARG A 253 -3.55 -8.97 -8.04
C ARG A 253 -2.21 -8.35 -7.65
N ALA A 254 -2.14 -7.02 -7.59
CA ALA A 254 -0.93 -6.34 -7.12
C ALA A 254 -0.69 -6.60 -5.61
N ILE A 255 -1.76 -6.66 -4.81
CA ILE A 255 -1.70 -6.98 -3.37
C ILE A 255 -1.42 -8.46 -3.14
N ASP A 256 -2.20 -9.32 -3.79
CA ASP A 256 -2.19 -10.77 -3.59
C ASP A 256 -2.08 -11.49 -4.95
N PRO A 257 -0.84 -11.82 -5.37
CA PRO A 257 -0.60 -12.57 -6.61
C PRO A 257 -1.18 -13.99 -6.60
N ALA A 258 -1.48 -14.56 -5.42
CA ALA A 258 -2.11 -15.89 -5.33
C ALA A 258 -3.60 -15.86 -5.71
N GLY A 259 -4.24 -14.68 -5.64
CA GLY A 259 -5.62 -14.47 -6.07
C GLY A 259 -6.70 -14.86 -5.04
N VAL A 260 -6.31 -15.12 -3.79
CA VAL A 260 -7.20 -15.47 -2.68
C VAL A 260 -8.18 -14.32 -2.37
N PHE A 261 -7.69 -13.08 -2.30
CA PHE A 261 -8.56 -11.92 -2.06
C PHE A 261 -9.52 -11.70 -3.22
N LEU A 262 -9.01 -11.82 -4.45
CA LEU A 262 -9.79 -11.62 -5.65
C LEU A 262 -10.91 -12.65 -5.79
N GLU A 263 -10.67 -13.89 -5.37
CA GLU A 263 -11.71 -14.91 -5.35
C GLU A 263 -12.86 -14.53 -4.42
N ALA A 264 -12.56 -14.18 -3.16
CA ALA A 264 -13.57 -13.87 -2.16
C ALA A 264 -14.35 -12.58 -2.50
N VAL A 265 -13.64 -11.55 -2.98
CA VAL A 265 -14.23 -10.23 -3.31
C VAL A 265 -14.92 -10.24 -4.66
N GLY A 266 -14.42 -11.01 -5.63
CA GLY A 266 -14.93 -11.02 -6.99
C GLY A 266 -16.26 -11.75 -7.14
N GLU A 267 -16.52 -12.79 -6.33
CA GLU A 267 -17.75 -13.58 -6.46
C GLU A 267 -19.05 -12.76 -6.29
N PRO A 268 -19.19 -11.89 -5.26
CA PRO A 268 -20.34 -11.00 -5.15
C PRO A 268 -20.58 -10.11 -6.38
N ILE A 269 -19.52 -9.68 -7.06
CA ILE A 269 -19.60 -8.84 -8.27
C ILE A 269 -20.09 -9.69 -9.45
N ARG A 270 -19.50 -10.88 -9.65
CA ARG A 270 -19.88 -11.82 -10.71
C ARG A 270 -21.32 -12.29 -10.56
N ASP A 271 -21.73 -12.66 -9.35
CA ASP A 271 -23.11 -13.05 -9.01
C ASP A 271 -24.11 -11.95 -9.40
N TYR A 272 -23.78 -10.70 -9.07
CA TYR A 272 -24.64 -9.56 -9.39
C TYR A 272 -24.74 -9.31 -10.89
N LEU A 273 -23.61 -9.35 -11.61
CA LEU A 273 -23.56 -9.18 -13.06
C LEU A 273 -24.28 -10.32 -13.82
N ARG A 274 -24.18 -11.57 -13.35
CA ARG A 274 -24.94 -12.70 -13.90
C ARG A 274 -26.46 -12.49 -13.84
N GLY A 275 -26.94 -11.71 -12.87
CA GLY A 275 -28.36 -11.35 -12.74
C GLY A 275 -28.85 -10.25 -13.69
N ARG A 276 -27.95 -9.48 -14.32
CA ARG A 276 -28.30 -8.36 -15.20
C ARG A 276 -28.39 -8.83 -16.66
N LYS A 277 -29.46 -8.39 -17.35
CA LYS A 277 -29.78 -8.85 -18.72
C LYS A 277 -28.88 -8.26 -19.80
N ASP A 278 -28.31 -7.10 -19.53
CA ASP A 278 -27.46 -6.33 -20.44
C ASP A 278 -25.97 -6.62 -20.28
N THR A 279 -25.57 -7.48 -19.34
CA THR A 279 -24.17 -7.82 -19.04
C THR A 279 -23.40 -8.29 -20.26
N ILE A 280 -23.94 -9.24 -21.03
CA ILE A 280 -23.25 -9.78 -22.21
C ILE A 280 -22.96 -8.67 -23.22
N LYS A 281 -23.96 -7.83 -23.50
CA LYS A 281 -23.83 -6.69 -24.41
C LYS A 281 -22.78 -5.68 -23.91
N CYS A 282 -22.80 -5.35 -22.62
CA CYS A 282 -21.82 -4.45 -22.01
C CYS A 282 -20.39 -5.03 -22.04
N VAL A 283 -20.21 -6.33 -21.76
CA VAL A 283 -18.90 -6.99 -21.85
C VAL A 283 -18.40 -6.97 -23.29
N VAL A 284 -19.23 -7.35 -24.28
CA VAL A 284 -18.82 -7.28 -25.69
C VAL A 284 -18.44 -5.84 -26.07
N THR A 285 -19.26 -4.86 -25.70
CA THR A 285 -18.97 -3.44 -25.95
C THR A 285 -17.63 -3.04 -25.34
N MET A 286 -17.36 -3.39 -24.09
CA MET A 286 -16.11 -3.08 -23.39
C MET A 286 -14.88 -3.75 -24.03
N LEU A 287 -15.04 -4.94 -24.62
CA LEU A 287 -13.97 -5.65 -25.33
C LEU A 287 -13.76 -5.14 -26.76
N THR A 288 -14.75 -4.52 -27.39
CA THR A 288 -14.69 -4.19 -28.82
C THR A 288 -14.66 -2.71 -29.13
N ASP A 289 -15.23 -1.88 -28.26
CA ASP A 289 -15.22 -0.43 -28.39
C ASP A 289 -14.19 0.14 -27.40
N GLY A 290 -13.16 0.82 -27.92
CA GLY A 290 -12.22 1.58 -27.11
C GLY A 290 -12.98 2.63 -26.30
N SER A 291 -12.80 2.60 -24.98
CA SER A 291 -13.36 3.49 -23.96
C SER A 291 -14.62 4.25 -24.36
N GLY A 292 -15.77 3.74 -23.93
CA GLY A 292 -17.03 4.46 -24.04
C GLY A 292 -16.96 5.85 -23.40
N GLY A 293 -17.21 6.89 -24.21
CA GLY A 293 -17.78 8.15 -23.72
C GLY A 293 -16.81 9.31 -23.52
N ASN A 294 -16.16 9.80 -24.58
CA ASN A 294 -16.03 11.25 -24.80
C ASN A 294 -15.53 11.55 -26.21
N ALA A 295 -16.40 12.09 -27.07
CA ALA A 295 -16.05 12.52 -28.42
C ALA A 295 -15.09 13.75 -28.47
N ASN A 296 -14.62 14.25 -27.32
CA ASN A 296 -13.81 15.47 -27.19
C ASN A 296 -12.64 15.36 -26.19
N GLY A 297 -12.09 14.17 -25.99
CA GLY A 297 -10.84 13.97 -25.25
C GLY A 297 -9.80 13.33 -26.15
N SER A 298 -8.58 13.85 -26.16
CA SER A 298 -7.41 13.31 -26.86
C SER A 298 -7.06 11.89 -26.36
N GLY A 299 -7.81 10.88 -26.82
CA GLY A 299 -7.49 9.46 -26.64
C GLY A 299 -7.03 8.88 -27.97
N ASN A 300 -5.88 8.19 -27.97
CA ASN A 300 -5.39 7.49 -29.15
C ASN A 300 -6.44 6.46 -29.64
N PRO A 301 -6.60 6.24 -30.96
CA PRO A 301 -7.68 5.40 -31.52
C PRO A 301 -7.45 3.87 -31.38
N GLY A 302 -6.74 3.41 -30.34
CA GLY A 302 -6.28 2.02 -30.18
C GLY A 302 -6.14 1.60 -28.73
N ASP A 303 -7.16 1.87 -27.93
CA ASP A 303 -7.19 1.55 -26.49
C ASP A 303 -8.49 0.82 -26.12
N SER A 304 -8.78 -0.26 -26.86
CA SER A 304 -9.75 -1.25 -26.38
C SER A 304 -9.14 -2.02 -25.22
N LEU A 305 -9.94 -2.40 -24.21
CA LEU A 305 -9.50 -3.28 -23.11
C LEU A 305 -8.85 -4.55 -23.67
N LEU A 306 -9.33 -5.03 -24.81
CA LEU A 306 -8.76 -6.17 -25.52
C LEU A 306 -7.30 -5.96 -25.95
N GLU A 307 -6.99 -4.78 -26.48
CA GLU A 307 -5.64 -4.40 -26.90
C GLU A 307 -4.74 -4.13 -25.69
N GLU A 308 -5.29 -3.57 -24.60
CA GLU A 308 -4.59 -3.41 -23.33
C GLU A 308 -4.14 -4.75 -22.76
N LEU A 309 -5.08 -5.71 -22.61
CA LEU A 309 -4.79 -7.01 -22.04
C LEU A 309 -3.80 -7.83 -22.88
N MET A 310 -3.87 -7.73 -24.21
CA MET A 310 -2.93 -8.44 -25.08
C MET A 310 -1.50 -7.87 -25.00
N ARG A 311 -1.33 -6.54 -24.84
CA ARG A 311 -0.01 -5.94 -24.58
C ARG A 311 0.56 -6.37 -23.23
N ASP A 312 -0.28 -6.46 -22.21
CA ASP A 312 0.14 -6.88 -20.87
C ASP A 312 0.65 -8.34 -20.89
N GLU A 313 -0.04 -9.25 -21.59
CA GLU A 313 0.43 -10.64 -21.79
C GLU A 313 1.79 -10.70 -22.51
N GLU A 314 1.95 -10.00 -23.64
CA GLU A 314 3.22 -9.96 -24.38
C GLU A 314 4.38 -9.38 -23.54
N SER A 315 4.10 -8.41 -22.67
CA SER A 315 5.09 -7.79 -21.79
C SER A 315 5.55 -8.72 -20.65
N GLN A 316 4.67 -9.59 -20.16
CA GLN A 316 5.02 -10.60 -19.16
C GLN A 316 5.85 -11.74 -19.76
N GLU A 317 5.61 -12.09 -21.03
CA GLU A 317 6.40 -13.09 -21.75
C GLU A 317 7.78 -12.55 -22.20
N ASN A 318 7.93 -11.25 -22.44
CA ASN A 318 9.17 -10.63 -22.93
C ASN A 318 10.29 -10.41 -21.89
N VAL A 319 10.10 -10.79 -20.62
CA VAL A 319 11.18 -10.75 -19.61
C VAL A 319 12.16 -11.94 -19.76
N GLY A 320 12.05 -12.72 -20.84
CA GLY A 320 12.92 -13.87 -21.09
C GLY A 320 13.16 -14.17 -22.56
N PHE A 321 13.46 -13.17 -23.40
CA PHE A 321 13.89 -13.43 -24.78
C PHE A 321 15.41 -13.36 -24.90
N ASP A 322 16.07 -14.52 -24.78
CA ASP A 322 17.31 -14.78 -25.52
C ASP A 322 17.38 -16.27 -25.92
N ASP A 323 17.40 -16.44 -27.23
CA ASP A 323 17.94 -17.50 -28.10
C ASP A 323 17.64 -19.01 -27.86
N ASP A 324 17.04 -19.59 -28.92
CA ASP A 324 17.34 -20.88 -29.56
C ASP A 324 17.26 -22.22 -28.78
N PHE A 325 16.36 -23.10 -29.26
CA PHE A 325 16.25 -24.56 -29.06
C PHE A 325 16.65 -25.14 -27.68
N HIS A 326 15.72 -25.15 -26.71
CA HIS A 326 15.51 -26.10 -25.58
C HIS A 326 14.80 -25.43 -24.38
N THR A 327 13.80 -24.58 -24.65
CA THR A 327 13.22 -23.62 -23.70
C THR A 327 12.21 -24.21 -22.70
N ASP A 328 11.57 -25.34 -23.02
CA ASP A 328 10.49 -25.91 -22.19
C ASP A 328 11.01 -26.35 -20.81
N ASP A 329 12.13 -27.07 -20.76
CA ASP A 329 12.73 -27.49 -19.50
C ASP A 329 13.14 -26.27 -18.66
N LYS A 330 13.88 -25.31 -19.23
CA LYS A 330 14.39 -24.15 -18.48
C LYS A 330 13.26 -23.30 -17.89
N GLN A 331 12.19 -23.07 -18.65
CA GLN A 331 11.01 -22.35 -18.16
C GLN A 331 10.25 -23.17 -17.11
N ALA A 332 10.11 -24.49 -17.30
CA ALA A 332 9.54 -25.39 -16.30
C ALA A 332 10.35 -25.39 -14.99
N TRP A 333 11.69 -25.35 -15.06
CA TRP A 333 12.58 -25.22 -13.91
C TRP A 333 12.46 -23.87 -13.23
N ILE A 334 12.32 -22.76 -13.97
CA ILE A 334 12.05 -21.42 -13.40
C ILE A 334 10.69 -21.41 -12.70
N ASN A 335 9.66 -21.96 -13.32
CA ASN A 335 8.32 -22.06 -12.75
C ASN A 335 8.32 -22.94 -11.49
N ALA A 336 9.02 -24.08 -11.52
CA ALA A 336 9.20 -24.95 -10.37
C ALA A 336 9.98 -24.27 -9.23
N SER A 337 10.98 -23.44 -9.56
CA SER A 337 11.76 -22.68 -8.57
C SER A 337 10.97 -21.53 -7.93
N ARG A 338 9.93 -21.02 -8.61
CA ARG A 338 9.02 -19.97 -8.13
C ARG A 338 7.75 -20.54 -7.48
N TRP A 339 7.61 -21.86 -7.41
CA TRP A 339 6.45 -22.47 -6.81
C TRP A 339 6.49 -22.29 -5.29
N GLU A 340 5.48 -21.61 -4.76
CA GLU A 340 5.22 -21.51 -3.34
C GLU A 340 3.93 -22.26 -2.99
N PRO A 341 3.84 -22.86 -1.79
CA PRO A 341 2.62 -23.47 -1.31
C PRO A 341 1.54 -22.43 -1.09
N ASP A 342 0.29 -22.87 -1.13
CA ASP A 342 -0.85 -21.96 -1.01
C ASP A 342 -0.91 -21.34 0.40
N PRO A 343 -1.32 -20.05 0.51
CA PRO A 343 -1.61 -19.42 1.78
C PRO A 343 -2.66 -20.20 2.57
N VAL A 344 -2.64 -20.08 3.90
CA VAL A 344 -3.57 -20.82 4.77
C VAL A 344 -5.04 -20.42 4.54
N GLU A 345 -5.26 -19.21 4.01
CA GLU A 345 -6.56 -18.64 3.67
C GLU A 345 -7.14 -19.18 2.35
N ALA A 346 -6.35 -19.88 1.53
CA ALA A 346 -6.82 -20.42 0.25
C ALA A 346 -7.83 -21.58 0.46
N ASP A 347 -8.86 -21.64 -0.40
CA ASP A 347 -9.87 -22.71 -0.34
C ASP A 347 -9.24 -24.06 -0.79
N PRO A 348 -9.22 -25.10 0.06
CA PRO A 348 -8.65 -26.40 -0.30
C PRO A 348 -9.35 -27.09 -1.47
N LEU A 349 -10.60 -26.71 -1.77
CA LEU A 349 -11.40 -27.29 -2.85
C LEU A 349 -11.11 -26.63 -4.21
N LYS A 350 -10.39 -25.51 -4.23
CA LYS A 350 -10.14 -24.72 -5.43
C LYS A 350 -8.63 -24.58 -5.65
N GLY A 351 -8.11 -25.26 -6.66
CA GLY A 351 -6.68 -25.31 -6.92
C GLY A 351 -6.10 -23.96 -7.35
N SER A 352 -5.17 -23.42 -6.56
CA SER A 352 -4.43 -22.16 -6.77
C SER A 352 -3.71 -22.04 -8.12
N LEU A 353 -3.30 -23.15 -8.74
CA LEU A 353 -2.67 -23.11 -10.07
C LEU A 353 -3.64 -22.64 -11.18
N SER A 354 -4.94 -22.89 -11.01
CA SER A 354 -5.96 -22.35 -11.92
C SER A 354 -6.18 -20.85 -11.67
N GLN A 355 -6.18 -20.43 -10.40
CA GLN A 355 -6.42 -19.05 -9.98
C GLN A 355 -5.31 -18.09 -10.40
N ARG A 356 -4.04 -18.52 -10.33
CA ARG A 356 -2.87 -17.75 -10.75
C ARG A 356 -2.78 -17.50 -12.26
N LYS A 357 -3.52 -18.28 -13.07
CA LYS A 357 -3.51 -18.20 -14.54
C LYS A 357 -4.80 -17.64 -15.15
N VAL A 358 -5.84 -17.34 -14.37
CA VAL A 358 -7.07 -16.80 -14.96
C VAL A 358 -6.79 -15.37 -15.40
N ASP A 359 -6.78 -15.10 -16.70
CA ASP A 359 -6.68 -13.74 -17.21
C ASP A 359 -7.98 -12.94 -16.92
N ILE A 360 -7.89 -11.60 -16.88
CA ILE A 360 -9.05 -10.69 -16.73
C ILE A 360 -10.14 -11.06 -17.73
N LEU A 361 -9.75 -11.41 -18.96
CA LEU A 361 -10.67 -11.83 -20.00
C LEU A 361 -11.38 -13.14 -19.67
N GLY A 362 -10.65 -14.10 -19.09
CA GLY A 362 -11.24 -15.35 -18.60
C GLY A 362 -12.28 -15.09 -17.52
N MET A 363 -11.99 -14.17 -16.60
CA MET A 363 -12.93 -13.75 -15.55
C MET A 363 -14.17 -13.04 -16.11
N LEU A 364 -14.04 -12.28 -17.20
CA LEU A 364 -15.18 -11.64 -17.88
C LEU A 364 -16.03 -12.67 -18.65
N VAL A 365 -15.40 -13.63 -19.31
CA VAL A 365 -16.10 -14.73 -20.02
C VAL A 365 -16.82 -15.66 -19.04
N ASP A 366 -16.23 -15.91 -17.85
CA ASP A 366 -16.86 -16.69 -16.79
C ASP A 366 -18.18 -16.09 -16.30
N ILE A 367 -18.29 -14.75 -16.25
CA ILE A 367 -19.56 -14.06 -15.93
C ILE A 367 -20.65 -14.38 -16.97
N ILE A 368 -20.28 -14.52 -18.24
CA ILE A 368 -21.23 -14.85 -19.32
C ILE A 368 -21.61 -16.34 -19.26
N GLY A 369 -20.68 -17.19 -18.83
CA GLY A 369 -20.88 -18.64 -18.66
C GLY A 369 -20.77 -19.47 -19.94
N SER A 370 -20.77 -18.84 -21.13
CA SER A 370 -20.50 -19.55 -22.39
C SER A 370 -19.89 -18.64 -23.46
N LYS A 371 -18.82 -19.15 -24.09
CA LYS A 371 -18.21 -18.58 -25.29
C LYS A 371 -19.21 -18.40 -26.45
N GLU A 372 -20.16 -19.32 -26.60
CA GLU A 372 -21.13 -19.24 -27.70
C GLU A 372 -22.06 -18.04 -27.57
N GLN A 373 -22.41 -17.67 -26.34
CA GLN A 373 -23.24 -16.49 -26.08
C GLN A 373 -22.49 -15.20 -26.39
N LEU A 374 -21.21 -15.12 -26.01
CA LEU A 374 -20.33 -14.00 -26.37
C LEU A 374 -20.23 -13.84 -27.90
N VAL A 375 -19.94 -14.93 -28.61
CA VAL A 375 -19.82 -14.92 -30.08
C VAL A 375 -21.15 -14.54 -30.74
N ASN A 376 -22.27 -15.05 -30.24
CA ASN A 376 -23.59 -14.73 -30.80
C ASN A 376 -23.94 -13.25 -30.61
N GLU A 377 -23.72 -12.69 -29.43
CA GLU A 377 -23.97 -11.27 -29.16
C GLU A 377 -23.05 -10.38 -30.01
N TYR A 378 -21.76 -10.73 -30.08
CA TYR A 378 -20.81 -10.00 -30.94
C TYR A 378 -21.20 -10.03 -32.41
N ARG A 379 -21.71 -11.16 -32.93
CA ARG A 379 -22.23 -11.25 -34.30
C ARG A 379 -23.40 -10.30 -34.54
N VAL A 380 -24.32 -10.20 -33.58
CA VAL A 380 -25.48 -9.28 -33.67
C VAL A 380 -25.00 -7.82 -33.65
N MET A 381 -24.12 -7.48 -32.71
CA MET A 381 -23.57 -6.13 -32.58
C MET A 381 -22.72 -5.72 -33.79
N LEU A 382 -21.88 -6.61 -34.30
CA LEU A 382 -21.07 -6.37 -35.49
C LEU A 382 -21.96 -6.17 -36.73
N ALA A 383 -23.03 -6.96 -36.88
CA ALA A 383 -23.97 -6.78 -37.98
C ALA A 383 -24.64 -5.40 -37.93
N GLU A 384 -25.09 -4.97 -36.74
CA GLU A 384 -25.66 -3.63 -36.55
C GLU A 384 -24.63 -2.52 -36.83
N LYS A 385 -23.40 -2.66 -36.34
CA LYS A 385 -22.30 -1.73 -36.56
C LYS A 385 -21.98 -1.58 -38.06
N LEU A 386 -21.85 -2.70 -38.78
CA LEU A 386 -21.56 -2.72 -40.23
C LEU A 386 -22.72 -2.14 -41.06
N LEU A 387 -23.98 -2.38 -40.68
CA LEU A 387 -25.14 -1.81 -41.36
C LEU A 387 -25.24 -0.28 -41.19
N ASN A 388 -24.79 0.25 -40.05
CA ASN A 388 -24.82 1.68 -39.75
C ASN A 388 -23.58 2.44 -40.24
N LYS A 389 -22.56 1.74 -40.76
CA LYS A 389 -21.28 2.33 -41.15
C LYS A 389 -21.36 2.96 -42.55
N THR A 390 -21.09 4.27 -42.64
CA THR A 390 -21.23 5.05 -43.90
C THR A 390 -19.91 5.31 -44.63
N ASP A 391 -18.79 5.21 -43.92
CA ASP A 391 -17.42 5.47 -44.40
C ASP A 391 -16.75 4.23 -45.01
N TYR A 392 -17.35 3.03 -44.85
CA TYR A 392 -16.86 1.74 -45.35
C TYR A 392 -15.43 1.34 -44.90
N ASP A 393 -14.84 2.06 -43.95
CA ASP A 393 -13.61 1.63 -43.29
C ASP A 393 -13.93 0.40 -42.45
N ILE A 394 -13.24 -0.72 -42.64
CA ILE A 394 -13.48 -1.96 -41.89
C ILE A 394 -12.22 -2.48 -41.21
N ASP A 395 -11.11 -1.73 -41.31
CA ASP A 395 -9.81 -2.18 -40.80
C ASP A 395 -9.83 -2.32 -39.28
N THR A 396 -10.58 -1.46 -38.59
CA THR A 396 -10.81 -1.55 -37.15
C THR A 396 -11.57 -2.81 -36.75
N GLU A 397 -12.65 -3.14 -37.46
CA GLU A 397 -13.47 -4.30 -37.16
C GLU A 397 -12.69 -5.59 -37.45
N ILE A 398 -11.93 -5.65 -38.56
CA ILE A 398 -11.06 -6.79 -38.88
C ILE A 398 -10.06 -7.04 -37.75
N ARG A 399 -9.37 -5.99 -37.28
CA ARG A 399 -8.43 -6.10 -36.16
C ARG A 399 -9.10 -6.64 -34.89
N THR A 400 -10.27 -6.13 -34.53
CA THR A 400 -11.00 -6.63 -33.33
C THR A 400 -11.40 -8.10 -33.45
N VAL A 401 -11.78 -8.56 -34.65
CA VAL A 401 -12.10 -9.98 -34.90
C VAL A 401 -10.86 -10.85 -34.75
N GLU A 402 -9.72 -10.41 -35.27
CA GLU A 402 -8.45 -11.15 -35.16
C GLU A 402 -8.02 -11.32 -33.70
N LEU A 403 -8.10 -10.25 -32.89
CA LEU A 403 -7.81 -10.29 -31.46
C LEU A 403 -8.77 -11.23 -30.72
N LEU A 404 -10.08 -11.07 -30.92
CA LEU A 404 -11.09 -11.96 -30.33
C LEU A 404 -10.84 -13.42 -30.73
N LYS A 405 -10.43 -13.68 -31.97
CA LYS A 405 -10.12 -15.04 -32.43
C LYS A 405 -8.92 -15.64 -31.68
N ALA A 406 -7.85 -14.88 -31.48
CA ALA A 406 -6.64 -15.34 -30.79
C ALA A 406 -6.98 -15.77 -29.35
N ILE A 407 -7.70 -14.90 -28.65
CA ILE A 407 -8.21 -15.10 -27.29
C ILE A 407 -9.13 -16.32 -27.21
N LEU A 408 -10.12 -16.40 -28.11
CA LEU A 408 -11.08 -17.49 -28.08
C LEU A 408 -10.41 -18.85 -28.36
N HIS A 409 -9.27 -18.86 -29.06
CA HIS A 409 -8.47 -20.05 -29.27
C HIS A 409 -7.64 -20.43 -28.04
N SER A 410 -7.04 -19.47 -27.32
CA SER A 410 -6.27 -19.75 -26.09
C SER A 410 -7.14 -20.37 -24.99
N PHE A 411 -8.43 -19.98 -24.91
CA PHE A 411 -9.39 -20.61 -24.01
C PHE A 411 -9.73 -22.07 -24.32
N SER A 412 -9.47 -22.57 -25.54
CA SER A 412 -9.72 -23.98 -25.89
C SER A 412 -8.55 -24.90 -25.55
N SER A 413 -7.42 -24.35 -25.09
CA SER A 413 -6.21 -25.09 -24.67
C SER A 413 -6.00 -25.17 -23.16
N LEU A 414 -6.90 -24.57 -22.37
CA LEU A 414 -7.03 -24.75 -20.91
C LEU A 414 -8.16 -25.74 -20.63
#